data_AF-A0A449B1D9-F1
#
_entry.id   AF-A0A449B1D9-F1
#
_cell.length_a   1.000
_cell.length_b   1.000
_cell.length_c   1.000
_cell.angle_alpha   90.00
_cell.angle_beta   90.00
_cell.angle_gamma   90.00
#
_symmetry.space_group_name_H-M   'P 1'
#
loop_
_entity.id
_entity.type
_entity.pdbx_description
1 polymer ?
#
loop_
_entity_poly.entity_id
_entity_poly.type
_entity_poly.pdbx_seq_one_letter_code
_entity_poly.pdbx_strand_id
1 'polypeptide(L)'
;MKKLLKLAIKDAKGHLKKGNIFMLAVAFILGTVFGSLVSSFANDILMGLIASLVGKTDSLDALSWKAVKYGKFLGALIYFLVVSAFIFVFLVVYFSVIRIKEKRLLIKNPVVPEQKASTPAPTTEELILAELKSLNENLTKE
;
A
#
# COMPACT_ATOMS: atom_id res chain seq x y z
N MET A 1 33.24 -20.15 -15.56
CA MET A 1 31.86 -19.59 -15.63
C MET A 1 30.89 -20.21 -14.63
N LYS A 2 30.57 -21.52 -14.68
CA LYS A 2 29.58 -22.14 -13.77
C LYS A 2 29.83 -21.92 -12.26
N LYS A 3 31.11 -21.90 -11.83
CA LYS A 3 31.50 -21.67 -10.43
C LYS A 3 31.22 -20.24 -9.96
N LEU A 4 31.42 -19.25 -10.83
CA LEU A 4 31.14 -17.84 -10.57
C LEU A 4 29.64 -17.59 -10.46
N LEU A 5 28.84 -18.21 -11.33
CA LEU A 5 27.38 -18.17 -11.27
C LEU A 5 26.86 -18.74 -9.94
N LYS A 6 27.40 -19.88 -9.51
CA LYS A 6 27.02 -20.51 -8.24
C LYS A 6 27.37 -19.63 -7.02
N LEU A 7 28.50 -18.91 -7.10
CA LEU A 7 28.91 -17.95 -6.07
C LEU A 7 27.97 -16.74 -6.03
N ALA A 8 27.69 -16.14 -7.19
CA ALA A 8 26.77 -15.00 -7.31
C ALA A 8 25.36 -15.34 -6.80
N ILE A 9 24.84 -16.53 -7.08
CA ILE A 9 23.54 -17.00 -6.57
C ILE A 9 23.58 -17.17 -5.04
N LYS A 10 24.68 -17.71 -4.50
CA LYS A 10 24.86 -17.87 -3.04
C LYS A 10 24.90 -16.51 -2.35
N ASP A 11 25.62 -15.55 -2.94
CA ASP A 11 25.72 -14.19 -2.42
C ASP A 11 24.37 -13.48 -2.51
N ALA A 12 23.67 -13.54 -3.65
CA ALA A 12 22.33 -12.97 -3.81
C ALA A 12 21.36 -13.54 -2.78
N LYS A 13 21.35 -14.87 -2.57
CA LYS A 13 20.52 -15.53 -1.55
C LYS A 13 20.89 -15.06 -0.13
N GLY A 14 22.17 -14.82 0.15
CA GLY A 14 22.63 -14.25 1.42
C GLY A 14 22.10 -12.83 1.67
N HIS A 15 22.05 -12.00 0.63
CA HIS A 15 21.53 -10.63 0.71
C HIS A 15 19.99 -10.58 0.82
N LEU A 16 19.28 -11.42 0.07
CA LEU A 16 17.81 -11.57 0.15
C LEU A 16 17.34 -12.01 1.54
N LYS A 17 18.13 -12.87 2.22
CA LYS A 17 17.84 -13.34 3.58
C LYS A 17 18.00 -12.28 4.66
N LYS A 18 18.55 -11.09 4.38
CA LYS A 18 18.64 -9.98 5.34
C LYS A 18 17.27 -9.36 5.71
N GLY A 19 16.16 -10.00 5.33
CA GLY A 19 14.79 -9.70 5.76
C GLY A 19 14.18 -8.46 5.10
N ASN A 20 14.84 -7.31 5.19
CA ASN A 20 14.29 -6.02 4.77
C ASN A 20 14.01 -5.95 3.25
N ILE A 21 14.90 -6.50 2.42
CA ILE A 21 14.76 -6.48 0.95
C ILE A 21 13.64 -7.42 0.49
N PHE A 22 13.48 -8.57 1.13
CA PHE A 22 12.44 -9.54 0.77
C PHE A 22 11.05 -8.97 1.04
N MET A 23 10.85 -8.35 2.21
CA MET A 23 9.58 -7.69 2.55
C MET A 23 9.24 -6.56 1.57
N LEU A 24 10.24 -5.75 1.19
CA LEU A 24 10.07 -4.70 0.19
C LEU A 24 9.69 -5.25 -1.19
N ALA A 25 10.34 -6.32 -1.63
CA ALA A 25 10.05 -6.96 -2.92
C ALA A 25 8.63 -7.53 -2.98
N VAL A 26 8.19 -8.21 -1.91
CA VAL A 26 6.83 -8.73 -1.81
C VAL A 26 5.80 -7.61 -1.80
N ALA A 27 6.03 -6.55 -1.02
CA ALA A 27 5.14 -5.40 -0.97
C ALA A 27 5.00 -4.72 -2.33
N PHE A 28 6.11 -4.57 -3.07
CA PHE A 28 6.09 -3.99 -4.41
C PHE A 28 5.29 -4.83 -5.42
N ILE A 29 5.51 -6.15 -5.46
CA ILE A 29 4.80 -7.05 -6.38
C ILE A 29 3.30 -7.09 -6.05
N LEU A 30 2.93 -7.12 -4.77
CA LEU A 30 1.53 -7.06 -4.37
C LEU A 30 0.91 -5.72 -4.75
N GLY A 31 1.62 -4.61 -4.57
CA GLY A 31 1.17 -3.28 -4.96
C GLY A 31 0.94 -3.14 -6.45
N THR A 32 1.83 -3.68 -7.29
CA THR A 32 1.69 -3.61 -8.76
C THR A 32 0.50 -4.45 -9.25
N VAL A 33 0.38 -5.69 -8.78
CA VAL A 33 -0.73 -6.58 -9.17
C VAL A 33 -2.08 -6.04 -8.68
N PHE A 34 -2.13 -5.54 -7.45
CA PHE A 34 -3.34 -4.91 -6.91
C PHE A 34 -3.72 -3.65 -7.69
N GLY A 35 -2.76 -2.80 -8.03
CA GLY A 35 -2.98 -1.63 -8.88
C GLY A 35 -3.56 -2.00 -10.25
N SER A 36 -3.03 -3.04 -10.89
CA SER A 36 -3.57 -3.56 -12.15
C SER A 36 -5.01 -4.09 -12.01
N LEU A 37 -5.32 -4.79 -10.92
CA LEU A 37 -6.66 -5.30 -10.66
C LEU A 37 -7.69 -4.17 -10.49
N VAL A 38 -7.35 -3.15 -9.68
CA VAL A 38 -8.21 -1.98 -9.47
C VAL A 38 -8.37 -1.18 -10.77
N SER A 39 -7.29 -1.03 -11.53
CA SER A 39 -7.31 -0.36 -12.84
C SER A 39 -8.24 -1.06 -13.84
N SER A 40 -8.17 -2.39 -13.95
CA SER A 40 -9.07 -3.16 -14.82
C SER A 40 -10.52 -3.06 -14.37
N PHE A 41 -10.80 -3.16 -13.05
CA PHE A 41 -12.16 -2.96 -12.54
C PHE A 41 -12.71 -1.57 -12.89
N ALA A 42 -11.93 -0.51 -12.69
CA ALA A 42 -12.37 0.84 -12.99
C ALA A 42 -12.54 1.10 -14.50
N ASN A 43 -11.63 0.59 -15.34
CA ASN A 43 -11.72 0.74 -16.79
C ASN A 43 -12.85 -0.09 -17.39
N ASP A 44 -12.84 -1.39 -17.13
CA ASP A 44 -13.66 -2.36 -17.85
C ASP A 44 -15.11 -2.37 -17.33
N ILE A 45 -15.29 -2.13 -16.02
CA ILE A 45 -16.61 -2.16 -15.38
C ILE A 45 -17.15 -0.74 -15.19
N LEU A 46 -16.47 0.12 -14.42
CA LEU A 46 -17.03 1.44 -14.12
C LEU A 46 -17.13 2.31 -15.38
N MET A 47 -16.06 2.37 -16.19
CA MET A 47 -16.09 3.20 -17.39
C MET A 47 -17.01 2.61 -18.46
N GLY A 48 -17.10 1.28 -18.58
CA GLY A 48 -18.11 0.63 -19.41
C GLY A 48 -19.55 0.98 -19.00
N LEU A 49 -19.83 1.00 -17.70
CA LEU A 49 -21.14 1.38 -17.16
C LEU A 49 -21.45 2.87 -17.40
N ILE A 50 -20.46 3.74 -17.16
CA ILE A 50 -20.58 5.19 -17.39
C ILE A 50 -20.78 5.47 -18.88
N ALA A 51 -20.03 4.79 -19.77
CA ALA A 51 -20.18 4.94 -21.22
C ALA A 51 -21.56 4.50 -21.71
N SER A 52 -22.14 3.46 -21.10
CA SER A 52 -23.52 3.04 -21.39
C SER A 52 -24.58 4.04 -20.91
N LEU A 53 -24.32 4.80 -19.85
CA LEU A 53 -25.25 5.77 -19.25
C LEU A 53 -25.17 7.16 -19.90
N VAL A 54 -23.96 7.59 -20.24
CA VAL A 54 -23.67 8.93 -20.81
C VAL A 54 -23.77 8.94 -22.34
N GLY A 55 -23.80 7.76 -22.97
CA GLY A 55 -23.67 7.63 -24.42
C GLY A 55 -22.20 7.73 -24.86
N LYS A 56 -21.89 7.10 -25.99
CA LYS A 56 -20.54 6.92 -26.59
C LYS A 56 -19.46 7.88 -26.04
N THR A 57 -18.57 7.33 -25.22
CA THR A 57 -17.30 7.97 -24.82
C THR A 57 -16.37 8.25 -26.00
N ASP A 58 -16.64 7.67 -27.18
CA ASP A 58 -15.95 7.92 -28.45
C ASP A 58 -15.97 9.40 -28.88
N SER A 59 -16.92 10.20 -28.37
CA SER A 59 -17.02 11.62 -28.72
C SER A 59 -15.94 12.50 -28.10
N LEU A 60 -15.23 12.04 -27.06
CA LEU A 60 -14.16 12.83 -26.45
C LEU A 60 -12.88 12.78 -27.28
N ASP A 61 -12.47 11.63 -27.80
CA ASP A 61 -11.28 11.50 -28.67
C ASP A 61 -11.44 12.23 -30.02
N ALA A 62 -12.68 12.48 -30.45
CA ALA A 62 -13.00 13.25 -31.65
C ALA A 62 -12.95 14.78 -31.44
N LEU A 63 -12.89 15.27 -30.19
CA LEU A 63 -12.75 16.71 -29.91
C LEU A 63 -11.29 17.15 -30.15
N SER A 64 -11.03 17.59 -31.37
CA SER A 64 -9.80 18.29 -31.74
C SER A 64 -10.12 19.73 -32.10
N TRP A 65 -9.49 20.68 -31.39
CA TRP A 65 -9.50 22.06 -31.84
C TRP A 65 -8.17 22.34 -32.54
N LYS A 66 -8.24 22.47 -33.86
CA LYS A 66 -7.16 23.01 -34.70
C LYS A 66 -5.77 22.38 -34.45
N ALA A 67 -5.72 21.05 -34.37
CA ALA A 67 -4.56 20.16 -34.17
C ALA A 67 -4.22 19.73 -32.72
N VAL A 68 -4.89 20.24 -31.69
CA VAL A 68 -4.65 19.77 -30.31
C VAL A 68 -5.74 18.78 -29.87
N LYS A 69 -5.32 17.54 -29.60
CA LYS A 69 -6.17 16.43 -29.14
C LYS A 69 -6.39 16.49 -27.63
N TYR A 70 -7.22 17.41 -27.16
CA TYR A 70 -7.57 17.51 -25.73
C TYR A 70 -8.49 16.37 -25.26
N GLY A 71 -9.16 15.69 -26.19
CA GLY A 71 -10.00 14.54 -25.94
C GLY A 71 -9.36 13.47 -25.07
N LYS A 72 -8.16 13.03 -25.45
CA LYS A 72 -7.40 12.01 -24.71
C LYS A 72 -7.02 12.46 -23.30
N PHE A 73 -6.66 13.74 -23.13
CA PHE A 73 -6.34 14.31 -21.82
C PHE A 73 -7.58 14.38 -20.93
N LEU A 74 -8.71 14.80 -21.48
CA LEU A 74 -9.96 14.87 -20.74
C LEU A 74 -10.44 13.47 -20.33
N GLY A 75 -10.37 12.49 -21.23
CA GLY A 75 -10.63 11.08 -20.92
C GLY A 75 -9.73 10.55 -19.80
N ALA A 76 -8.43 10.86 -19.84
CA ALA A 76 -7.50 10.51 -18.76
C ALA A 76 -7.82 11.20 -17.42
N LEU A 77 -8.33 12.43 -17.46
CA LEU A 77 -8.74 13.18 -16.26
C LEU A 77 -10.00 12.58 -15.62
N ILE A 78 -11.03 12.26 -16.43
CA ILE A 78 -12.23 11.55 -15.96
C ILE A 78 -11.84 10.19 -15.40
N TYR A 79 -10.98 9.45 -16.10
CA TYR A 79 -10.46 8.17 -15.63
C TYR A 79 -9.78 8.29 -14.25
N PHE A 80 -8.89 9.27 -14.09
CA PHE A 80 -8.24 9.54 -12.81
C PHE A 80 -9.25 9.84 -11.70
N LEU A 81 -10.29 10.65 -11.99
CA LEU A 81 -11.34 10.97 -11.03
C LEU A 81 -12.14 9.73 -10.60
N VAL A 82 -12.52 8.87 -11.56
CA VAL A 82 -13.30 7.65 -11.28
C VAL A 82 -12.48 6.64 -10.48
N VAL A 83 -11.23 6.38 -10.87
CA VAL A 83 -10.34 5.43 -10.18
C VAL A 83 -10.02 5.91 -8.77
N SER A 84 -9.65 7.18 -8.62
CA SER A 84 -9.33 7.74 -7.30
C SER A 84 -10.53 7.75 -6.37
N ALA A 85 -11.73 8.07 -6.87
CA ALA A 85 -12.97 7.98 -6.11
C ALA A 85 -13.28 6.53 -5.69
N PHE A 86 -13.10 5.55 -6.59
CA PHE A 86 -13.29 4.14 -6.27
C PHE A 86 -12.33 3.65 -5.18
N ILE A 87 -11.04 3.96 -5.30
CA ILE A 87 -10.02 3.64 -4.29
C ILE A 87 -10.38 4.29 -2.95
N PHE A 88 -10.79 5.56 -2.96
CA PHE A 88 -11.18 6.29 -1.76
C PHE A 88 -12.37 5.64 -1.06
N VAL A 89 -13.45 5.33 -1.78
CA VAL A 89 -14.63 4.66 -1.21
C VAL A 89 -14.27 3.27 -0.69
N PHE A 90 -13.47 2.49 -1.43
CA PHE A 90 -13.02 1.17 -1.00
C PHE A 90 -12.21 1.25 0.30
N LEU A 91 -11.27 2.19 0.42
CA LEU A 91 -10.51 2.40 1.64
C LEU A 91 -11.41 2.80 2.80
N VAL A 92 -12.33 3.76 2.60
CA VAL A 92 -13.27 4.21 3.64
C VAL A 92 -14.13 3.05 4.13
N VAL A 93 -14.67 2.23 3.21
CA VAL A 93 -15.46 1.05 3.57
C VAL A 93 -14.61 0.02 4.31
N TYR A 94 -13.42 -0.29 3.82
CA TYR A 94 -12.49 -1.23 4.45
C TYR A 94 -12.15 -0.81 5.88
N PHE A 95 -11.73 0.44 6.08
CA PHE A 95 -11.43 0.98 7.41
C PHE A 95 -12.69 1.05 8.28
N SER A 96 -13.85 1.42 7.73
CA SER A 96 -15.12 1.43 8.45
C SER A 96 -15.49 0.03 8.96
N VAL A 97 -15.35 -1.00 8.13
CA VAL A 97 -15.61 -2.40 8.51
C VAL A 97 -14.67 -2.86 9.61
N ILE A 98 -13.37 -2.54 9.53
CA ILE A 98 -12.41 -2.87 10.60
C ILE A 98 -12.81 -2.21 11.91
N ARG A 99 -13.12 -0.90 11.88
CA ARG A 99 -13.54 -0.15 13.08
C ARG A 99 -14.84 -0.70 13.67
N ILE A 100 -15.78 -1.15 12.84
CA ILE A 100 -17.02 -1.78 13.29
C ILE A 100 -16.74 -3.14 13.94
N LYS A 101 -15.86 -3.97 13.35
CA LYS A 101 -15.46 -5.26 13.92
C LYS A 101 -14.75 -5.10 15.27
N GLU A 102 -13.82 -4.15 15.39
CA GLU A 102 -13.16 -3.83 16.65
C GLU A 102 -14.17 -3.45 17.74
N LYS A 103 -15.11 -2.55 17.43
CA LYS A 103 -16.18 -2.17 18.37
C LYS A 103 -17.04 -3.37 18.79
N ARG A 104 -17.37 -4.28 17.87
CA ARG A 104 -18.15 -5.50 18.16
C ARG A 104 -17.37 -6.51 19.01
N LEU A 105 -16.06 -6.65 18.80
CA LEU A 105 -15.20 -7.55 19.56
C LEU A 105 -14.99 -7.06 21.00
N LEU A 106 -14.81 -5.75 21.19
CA LEU A 106 -14.70 -5.12 22.51
C LEU A 106 -16.01 -5.23 23.34
N ILE A 107 -17.16 -5.21 22.68
CA ILE A 107 -18.47 -5.37 23.33
C ILE A 107 -18.76 -6.84 23.70
N LYS A 108 -18.26 -7.81 22.92
CA LYS A 108 -18.54 -9.25 23.11
C LYS A 108 -17.58 -9.95 24.09
N ASN A 109 -16.36 -9.44 24.25
CA ASN A 109 -15.38 -9.94 25.22
C ASN A 109 -14.71 -8.75 25.94
N PRO A 110 -15.17 -8.33 27.13
CA PRO A 110 -14.48 -7.32 27.93
C PRO A 110 -13.29 -7.93 28.67
N VAL A 111 -12.30 -8.45 27.94
CA VAL A 111 -11.04 -8.95 28.52
C VAL A 111 -9.87 -8.54 27.62
N VAL A 112 -9.08 -7.62 28.18
CA VAL A 112 -7.71 -7.22 27.89
C VAL A 112 -7.42 -6.70 26.47
N PRO A 113 -7.03 -5.42 26.34
CA PRO A 113 -6.52 -4.88 25.10
C PRO A 113 -5.14 -5.50 24.83
N GLU A 114 -5.11 -6.64 24.13
CA GLU A 114 -3.90 -7.11 23.49
C GLU A 114 -3.70 -6.36 22.17
N GLN A 115 -3.47 -5.07 22.33
CA GLN A 115 -2.86 -4.20 21.35
C GLN A 115 -1.38 -4.56 21.31
N LYS A 116 -1.05 -5.69 20.67
CA LYS A 116 0.33 -6.06 20.31
C LYS A 116 0.55 -5.94 18.80
N ALA A 117 0.04 -4.86 18.22
CA ALA A 117 0.39 -4.41 16.90
C ALA A 117 0.78 -2.93 16.99
N SER A 118 2.08 -2.67 16.83
CA SER A 118 2.71 -1.37 16.57
C SER A 118 2.91 -0.35 17.70
N THR A 119 3.40 -0.75 18.87
CA THR A 119 4.58 0.00 19.34
C THR A 119 5.73 -0.52 18.48
N PRO A 120 6.44 0.32 17.69
CA PRO A 120 7.73 -0.11 17.18
C PRO A 120 8.48 -0.65 18.40
N ALA A 121 8.87 -1.93 18.36
CA ALA A 121 9.75 -2.46 19.40
C ALA A 121 10.88 -1.44 19.52
N PRO A 122 11.20 -0.97 20.74
CA PRO A 122 12.23 0.03 20.90
C PRO A 122 13.43 -0.43 20.11
N THR A 123 13.89 0.41 19.19
CA THR A 123 15.01 0.03 18.34
C THR A 123 16.16 -0.38 19.25
N THR A 124 17.05 -1.24 18.78
CA THR A 124 18.20 -1.67 19.60
C THR A 124 18.93 -0.46 20.19
N GLU A 125 18.93 0.67 19.47
CA GLU A 125 19.44 1.96 19.91
C GLU A 125 18.65 2.58 21.08
N GLU A 126 17.31 2.56 21.07
CA GLU A 126 16.47 3.02 22.19
C GLU A 126 16.66 2.16 23.44
N LEU A 127 16.86 0.84 23.28
CA LEU A 127 17.19 -0.07 24.38
C LEU A 127 18.58 0.20 24.96
N ILE A 128 19.58 0.40 24.09
CA ILE A 128 20.94 0.77 24.51
C ILE A 128 20.94 2.11 25.23
N LEU A 129 20.20 3.12 24.73
CA LEU A 129 20.10 4.42 25.39
C LEU A 129 19.41 4.34 26.75
N ALA A 130 18.38 3.50 26.89
CA ALA A 130 17.73 3.24 28.17
C ALA A 130 18.68 2.54 29.17
N GLU A 131 19.44 1.56 28.70
CA GLU A 131 20.45 0.87 29.51
C GLU A 131 21.58 1.82 29.94
N LEU A 132 22.11 2.62 29.01
CA LEU A 132 23.13 3.64 29.30
C LEU A 132 22.64 4.69 30.30
N LYS A 133 21.40 5.16 30.16
CA LYS A 133 20.79 6.10 31.12
C LYS A 133 20.67 5.48 32.51
N SER A 134 20.24 4.21 32.59
CA SER A 134 20.15 3.48 33.85
C SER A 134 21.52 3.21 34.49
N LEU A 135 22.55 2.95 33.67
CA LEU A 135 23.92 2.73 34.13
C LEU A 135 24.51 4.00 34.75
N ASN A 136 24.30 5.14 34.07
CA ASN A 136 24.76 6.44 34.55
C ASN A 136 24.04 6.87 35.85
N GLU A 137 22.75 6.58 35.96
CA GLU A 137 21.99 6.86 37.18
C GLU A 137 22.47 6.02 38.37
N ASN A 138 22.84 4.76 38.16
CA ASN A 138 23.43 3.92 39.21
C ASN A 138 24.84 4.39 39.61
N LEU A 139 25.67 4.81 38.66
CA LEU A 139 27.02 5.35 38.93
C LEU A 139 27.01 6.70 39.66
N THR A 140 25.91 7.47 39.57
CA THR A 140 25.78 8.76 40.26
C THR A 140 25.20 8.61 41.68
N LYS A 141 24.67 7.41 42.01
CA LYS A 141 24.08 7.09 43.32
C LYS A 141 25.06 6.45 44.30
N GLU A 142 26.25 6.06 43.85
CA GLU A 142 27.42 5.75 44.69
C GLU A 142 28.30 6.98 44.90
#